data_AF-A0A2V9ZYA7-F1
#
_entry.id   AF-A0A2V9ZYA7-F1
#
_cell.length_a   1.000
_cell.length_b   1.000
_cell.length_c   1.000
_cell.angle_alpha   90.00
_cell.angle_beta   90.00
_cell.angle_gamma   90.00
#
_symmetry.space_group_name_H-M   'P 1'
#
loop_
_entity.id
_entity.type
_entity.pdbx_description
1 polymer ?
#
loop_
_entity_poly.entity_id
_entity_poly.type
_entity_poly.pdbx_seq_one_letter_code
_entity_poly.pdbx_strand_id
1 'polypeptide(L)' 'MDTLLAHLVEAAGRAPSAHNTQPWRLRWQGNELHVCVVEQRMLRVADPEGFDTLHAIGALVENLLLTLR' A
#
# COMPACT_ATOMS: atom_id res chain seq x y z
N MET A 1 -13.10 15.02 6.59
CA MET A 1 -12.84 13.93 5.63
C MET A 1 -11.52 14.18 4.90
N ASP A 2 -11.32 15.38 4.38
CA ASP A 2 -10.10 15.77 3.64
C ASP A 2 -8.79 15.62 4.44
N THR A 3 -8.78 15.97 5.73
CA THR A 3 -7.59 15.80 6.60
C THR A 3 -7.26 14.32 6.84
N LEU A 4 -8.26 13.47 7.05
CA LEU A 4 -8.04 12.04 7.21
C LEU A 4 -7.50 11.42 5.92
N LEU A 5 -8.07 11.79 4.78
CA LEU A 5 -7.58 11.33 3.47
C LEU A 5 -6.12 11.73 3.25
N ALA A 6 -5.74 12.97 3.58
CA ALA A 6 -4.36 13.43 3.49
C ALA A 6 -3.41 12.59 4.37
N HIS A 7 -3.80 12.32 5.62
CA HIS A 7 -2.99 11.47 6.51
C HIS A 7 -2.87 10.03 6.01
N LEU A 8 -3.96 9.44 5.47
CA LEU A 8 -3.91 8.09 4.89
C LEU A 8 -3.01 8.02 3.66
N VAL A 9 -3.04 9.03 2.80
CA VAL A 9 -2.14 9.13 1.64
C VAL A 9 -0.69 9.27 2.08
N GLU A 10 -0.42 10.10 3.09
CA GLU A 10 0.93 10.25 3.65
C GLU A 10 1.43 8.96 4.28
N ALA A 11 0.60 8.28 5.09
CA ALA A 11 0.92 6.99 5.71
C ALA A 11 1.22 5.91 4.66
N ALA A 12 0.42 5.88 3.58
CA ALA A 12 0.66 4.98 2.46
C ALA A 12 1.97 5.26 1.74
N GLY A 13 2.31 6.54 1.52
CA GLY A 13 3.58 6.94 0.91
C GLY A 13 4.82 6.63 1.76
N ARG A 14 4.65 6.48 3.08
CA ARG A 14 5.73 6.12 4.02
C ARG A 14 5.90 4.61 4.22
N ALA A 15 5.01 3.78 3.67
CA ALA A 15 5.15 2.34 3.80
C ALA A 15 6.39 1.86 3.01
N PRO A 16 7.27 1.03 3.60
CA PRO A 16 8.42 0.49 2.89
C PRO A 16 7.98 -0.47 1.77
N SER A 17 8.73 -0.46 0.67
CA SER A 17 8.58 -1.42 -0.43
C SER A 17 9.94 -1.69 -1.08
N ALA A 18 10.17 -2.92 -1.54
CA ALA A 18 11.39 -3.27 -2.26
C ALA A 18 11.56 -2.36 -3.48
N HIS A 19 12.78 -1.83 -3.67
CA HIS A 19 13.10 -0.86 -4.72
C HIS A 19 12.19 0.38 -4.75
N ASN A 20 11.50 0.68 -3.64
CA ASN A 20 10.51 1.75 -3.54
C ASN A 20 9.43 1.67 -4.64
N THR A 21 9.06 0.46 -5.07
CA THR A 21 8.11 0.26 -6.18
C THR A 21 6.69 0.66 -5.82
N GLN A 22 6.36 0.70 -4.53
CA GLN A 22 5.04 1.05 -4.00
C GLN A 22 3.91 0.34 -4.78
N PRO A 23 3.85 -1.01 -4.73
CA PRO A 23 3.06 -1.82 -5.64
C PRO A 23 1.57 -1.85 -5.26
N TRP A 24 1.04 -0.77 -4.70
CA TRP A 24 -0.32 -0.66 -4.23
C TRP A 24 -1.11 0.47 -4.91
N ARG A 25 -2.43 0.28 -4.93
CA ARG A 25 -3.42 1.31 -5.20
C ARG A 25 -4.50 1.22 -4.13
N LEU A 26 -4.87 2.37 -3.58
CA LEU A 26 -5.97 2.51 -2.64
C LEU A 26 -7.23 2.96 -3.39
N ARG A 27 -8.36 2.33 -3.14
CA ARG A 27 -9.66 2.69 -3.74
C ARG A 27 -10.75 2.68 -2.68
N TRP A 28 -11.48 3.78 -2.56
CA TRP A 28 -12.68 3.83 -1.73
C TRP A 28 -13.86 3.23 -2.49
N GLN A 29 -14.60 2.32 -1.85
CA GLN A 29 -15.80 1.69 -2.41
C GLN A 29 -16.87 1.57 -1.33
N GLY A 30 -17.83 2.50 -1.34
CA GLY A 30 -18.73 2.64 -0.20
C GLY A 30 -17.90 2.82 1.08
N ASN A 31 -18.32 2.26 2.21
CA ASN A 31 -17.60 2.47 3.47
C ASN A 31 -16.30 1.64 3.63
N GLU A 32 -15.73 1.14 2.55
CA GLU A 32 -14.55 0.28 2.55
C GLU A 32 -13.38 0.92 1.80
N LEU A 33 -12.17 0.80 2.36
CA LEU A 33 -10.93 1.11 1.67
C LEU A 33 -10.32 -0.18 1.12
N HIS A 34 -10.33 -0.34 -0.19
CA HIS A 34 -9.76 -1.49 -0.88
C HIS A 34 -8.26 -1.24 -1.12
N VAL A 35 -7.43 -2.22 -0.73
CA VAL A 35 -6.00 -2.26 -1.00
C VAL A 35 -5.76 -3.24 -2.15
N CYS A 36 -5.33 -2.72 -3.30
CA CYS A 36 -5.11 -3.52 -4.50
C CYS A 36 -3.63 -3.57 -4.87
N VAL A 37 -3.13 -4.74 -5.27
CA VAL A 37 -1.80 -4.88 -5.87
C VAL A 37 -1.81 -4.31 -7.29
N VAL A 38 -0.74 -3.60 -7.65
CA VAL A 38 -0.48 -3.07 -9.00
C VAL A 38 0.59 -3.92 -9.65
N GLU A 39 0.19 -4.89 -10.48
CA GLU A 39 1.10 -5.87 -11.10
C GLU A 39 2.23 -5.23 -11.92
N GLN A 40 2.00 -4.05 -12.50
CA GLN A 40 3.01 -3.31 -13.27
C GLN A 40 4.17 -2.79 -12.41
N ARG A 41 4.00 -2.77 -11.09
CA ARG A 41 5.00 -2.35 -10.10
C ARG A 41 5.64 -3.52 -9.37
N MET A 42 5.24 -4.76 -9.67
CA MET A 42 5.88 -5.95 -9.12
C MET A 42 7.25 -6.17 -9.76
N LEU A 43 8.21 -6.65 -8.96
CA LEU A 43 9.57 -6.92 -9.40
C LEU A 43 9.66 -8.33 -10.01
N ARG A 44 9.01 -8.57 -11.15
CA ARG A 44 8.85 -9.94 -11.74
C ARG A 44 10.15 -10.75 -11.92
N VAL A 45 11.32 -10.09 -11.98
CA VAL A 45 12.63 -10.75 -12.07
C VAL A 45 13.27 -10.98 -10.71
N ALA A 46 13.20 -10.00 -9.80
CA ALA A 46 13.86 -10.06 -8.49
C ALA A 46 12.98 -10.67 -7.38
N ASP A 47 11.66 -10.63 -7.56
CA ASP A 47 10.60 -11.16 -6.69
C ASP A 47 9.56 -11.92 -7.56
N PRO A 48 9.94 -13.05 -8.19
CA PRO A 48 9.03 -13.78 -9.07
C PRO A 48 7.84 -14.38 -8.33
N GLU A 49 8.00 -14.72 -7.05
CA GLU A 49 6.94 -15.25 -6.19
C GLU A 49 6.06 -14.15 -5.56
N GLY A 50 6.47 -12.88 -5.60
CA GLY A 50 5.68 -11.76 -5.08
C GLY A 50 5.77 -11.59 -3.56
N PHE A 51 6.74 -12.19 -2.88
CA PHE A 51 6.90 -12.08 -1.43
C PHE A 51 7.25 -10.66 -1.01
N ASP A 52 8.16 -9.98 -1.71
CA ASP A 52 8.48 -8.58 -1.42
C ASP A 52 7.26 -7.70 -1.66
N THR A 53 6.47 -8.00 -2.69
CA THR A 53 5.19 -7.34 -2.95
C THR A 53 4.23 -7.53 -1.78
N LEU A 54 4.07 -8.75 -1.25
CA LEU A 54 3.19 -9.02 -0.11
C LEU A 54 3.67 -8.36 1.18
N HIS A 55 4.98 -8.35 1.46
CA HIS A 55 5.56 -7.62 2.59
C HIS A 55 5.26 -6.13 2.49
N ALA A 56 5.39 -5.55 1.29
CA ALA A 56 5.09 -4.16 1.02
C ALA A 56 3.60 -3.85 1.29
N ILE A 57 2.67 -4.73 0.88
CA ILE A 57 1.23 -4.60 1.20
C ILE A 57 0.97 -4.70 2.69
N GLY A 58 1.61 -5.63 3.41
CA GLY A 58 1.47 -5.75 4.86
C GLY A 58 1.92 -4.48 5.59
N ALA A 59 3.06 -3.91 5.20
CA ALA A 59 3.56 -2.66 5.76
C ALA A 59 2.66 -1.46 5.44
N LEU A 60 2.10 -1.40 4.23
CA LEU A 60 1.07 -0.41 3.88
C LEU A 60 -0.15 -0.52 4.80
N VAL A 61 -0.69 -1.73 4.98
CA VAL A 61 -1.88 -1.96 5.81
C VAL A 61 -1.61 -1.52 7.25
N GLU A 62 -0.47 -1.89 7.85
CA GLU A 62 -0.16 -1.47 9.23
C GLU A 62 -0.02 0.06 9.34
N ASN A 63 0.62 0.73 8.38
CA ASN A 63 0.70 2.19 8.37
C ASN A 63 -0.68 2.85 8.33
N LEU A 64 -1.60 2.33 7.51
CA LEU A 64 -2.98 2.82 7.43
C LEU A 64 -3.72 2.58 8.75
N LEU A 65 -3.57 1.40 9.35
CA LEU A 65 -4.21 1.07 10.63
C LEU A 65 -3.69 1.94 11.78
N LEU A 66 -2.38 2.21 11.83
CA LEU A 66 -1.80 3.12 12.82
C LEU A 66 -2.33 4.55 12.68
N THR A 67 -2.67 4.97 11.47
CA THR A 67 -3.24 6.31 11.19
C THR A 67 -4.72 6.42 11.53
N LEU A 68 -5.44 5.29 11.50
CA LEU A 68 -6.88 5.20 11.81
C LEU A 68 -7.18 5.03 13.30
N ARG A 69 -6.17 4.71 14.11
CA ARG A 69 -6.26 4.62 15.58
C ARG A 69 -6.25 6.02 16.19
#